data_AF-A0A7R9V4G9-F1
#
_entry.id   AF-A0A7R9V4G9-F1
#
_cell.length_a   1.000
_cell.length_b   1.000
_cell.length_c   1.000
_cell.angle_alpha   90.00
_cell.angle_beta   90.00
_cell.angle_gamma   90.00
#
_symmetry.space_group_name_H-M   'P 1'
#
loop_
_entity.id
_entity.type
_entity.pdbx_description
1 polymer ?
#
loop_
_entity_poly.entity_id
_entity_poly.type
_entity_poly.pdbx_seq_one_letter_code
_entity_poly.pdbx_strand_id
1 'polypeptide(L)'
;ASAVQQQQQQLPPPLPSVDRISSVANAYIKHCVKLRTSPRYRAEVGRMLLVGSELMAEAAGSRGGTLCARVLFMPEVPTGPVPVSVRASARVTVSDSVMKRLTGLESVDGVGGVAE
;
A
#
# COMPACT_ATOMS: atom_id res chain seq x y z
N ALA A 1 -22.45 12.67 -32.16
CA ALA A 1 -21.35 11.70 -32.01
C ALA A 1 -20.76 11.86 -30.61
N SER A 2 -21.37 11.21 -29.62
CA SER A 2 -20.91 11.28 -28.24
C SER A 2 -19.86 10.21 -28.03
N ALA A 3 -18.60 10.64 -27.91
CA ALA A 3 -17.49 9.80 -27.53
C ALA A 3 -17.65 9.38 -26.07
N VAL A 4 -18.49 8.37 -25.84
CA VAL A 4 -18.41 7.54 -24.64
C VAL A 4 -17.13 6.74 -24.81
N GLN A 5 -16.00 7.36 -24.47
CA GLN A 5 -14.74 6.65 -24.31
C GLN A 5 -15.00 5.60 -23.23
N GLN A 6 -15.09 4.35 -23.67
CA GLN A 6 -15.12 3.17 -22.83
C GLN A 6 -13.83 3.17 -22.02
N GLN A 7 -13.90 3.79 -20.86
CA GLN A 7 -12.81 3.78 -19.91
C GLN A 7 -12.77 2.38 -19.35
N GLN A 8 -11.90 1.54 -19.95
CA GLN A 8 -11.58 0.21 -19.46
C GLN A 8 -11.33 0.32 -17.96
N GLN A 9 -12.25 -0.23 -17.16
CA GLN A 9 -12.07 -0.37 -15.73
C GLN A 9 -10.81 -1.22 -15.52
N GLN A 10 -9.69 -0.57 -15.24
CA GLN A 10 -8.44 -1.26 -14.92
C GLN A 10 -8.63 -1.92 -13.57
N LEU A 11 -9.03 -3.20 -13.61
CA LEU A 11 -9.16 -4.05 -12.44
C LEU A 11 -7.83 -4.04 -11.66
N PRO A 12 -7.88 -3.89 -10.32
CA PRO A 12 -6.69 -4.05 -9.49
C PRO A 12 -6.03 -5.41 -9.72
N PRO A 13 -4.68 -5.51 -9.68
CA PRO A 13 -3.99 -6.78 -9.77
C PRO A 13 -4.40 -7.73 -8.63
N PRO A 14 -4.24 -9.06 -8.82
CA PRO A 14 -4.45 -10.02 -7.74
C PRO A 14 -3.46 -9.76 -6.59
N LEU A 15 -3.81 -10.22 -5.38
CA LEU A 15 -2.93 -10.10 -4.21
C LEU A 15 -1.56 -10.72 -4.51
N PRO A 16 -0.45 -10.13 -4.01
CA PRO A 16 0.86 -10.74 -4.15
C PRO A 16 0.88 -12.11 -3.47
N SER A 17 1.38 -13.12 -4.18
CA SER A 17 1.58 -14.48 -3.65
C SER A 17 3.02 -14.73 -3.18
N VAL A 18 3.85 -13.68 -3.18
CA VAL A 18 5.27 -13.75 -2.82
C VAL A 18 5.52 -13.04 -1.49
N ASP A 19 6.47 -13.56 -0.73
CA ASP A 19 6.85 -12.99 0.57
C ASP A 19 7.74 -11.74 0.43
N ARG A 20 8.35 -11.54 -0.74
CA ARG A 20 9.27 -10.44 -1.02
C ARG A 20 9.11 -9.83 -2.41
N ILE A 21 9.10 -8.50 -2.48
CA ILE A 21 9.14 -7.75 -3.74
C ILE A 21 10.30 -6.74 -3.71
N SER A 22 11.22 -6.84 -4.67
CA SER A 22 12.37 -5.94 -4.81
C SER A 22 12.31 -5.03 -6.04
N SER A 23 11.36 -5.27 -6.95
CA SER A 23 11.25 -4.55 -8.22
C SER A 23 10.13 -3.51 -8.19
N VAL A 24 10.49 -2.24 -8.46
CA VAL A 24 9.52 -1.15 -8.67
C VAL A 24 8.66 -1.35 -9.93
N ALA A 25 9.07 -2.25 -10.83
CA ALA A 25 8.32 -2.58 -12.04
C ALA A 25 7.17 -3.56 -11.78
N ASN A 26 7.11 -4.18 -10.58
CA ASN A 26 6.06 -5.10 -10.17
C ASN A 26 4.66 -4.44 -10.33
N ALA A 27 3.72 -5.19 -10.89
CA ALA A 27 2.38 -4.69 -11.22
C ALA A 27 1.61 -4.20 -9.99
N TYR A 28 1.78 -4.87 -8.85
CA TYR A 28 1.14 -4.49 -7.60
C TYR A 28 1.74 -3.19 -7.04
N ILE A 29 3.07 -3.02 -7.13
CA ILE A 29 3.71 -1.74 -6.75
C ILE A 29 3.22 -0.59 -7.63
N LYS A 30 3.06 -0.81 -8.95
CA LYS A 30 2.47 0.18 -9.85
C LYS A 30 1.03 0.53 -9.47
N HIS A 31 0.23 -0.46 -9.09
CA HIS A 31 -1.13 -0.26 -8.58
C HIS A 31 -1.12 0.63 -7.33
N CYS A 32 -0.32 0.29 -6.33
CA CYS A 32 -0.17 1.08 -5.10
C CYS A 32 0.29 2.52 -5.38
N VAL A 33 1.27 2.72 -6.26
CA VAL A 33 1.69 4.08 -6.66
C VAL A 33 0.53 4.87 -7.28
N LYS A 34 -0.27 4.22 -8.13
CA LYS A 34 -1.45 4.85 -8.76
C LYS A 34 -2.52 5.19 -7.72
N LEU A 35 -2.73 4.35 -6.71
CA LEU A 35 -3.59 4.68 -5.56
C LEU A 35 -3.11 5.96 -4.86
N ARG A 36 -1.80 6.12 -4.62
CA ARG A 36 -1.28 7.34 -3.98
C ARG A 36 -1.48 8.59 -4.83
N THR A 37 -1.19 8.52 -6.13
CA THR A 37 -1.05 9.72 -6.98
C THR A 37 -2.32 10.12 -7.72
N SER A 38 -3.30 9.22 -7.90
CA SER A 38 -4.51 9.50 -8.67
C SER A 38 -5.77 9.42 -7.82
N PRO A 39 -6.37 10.57 -7.44
CA PRO A 39 -7.65 10.60 -6.73
C PRO A 39 -8.77 9.91 -7.51
N ARG A 40 -8.80 10.12 -8.84
CA ARG A 40 -9.73 9.46 -9.75
C ARG A 40 -9.61 7.94 -9.64
N TYR A 41 -8.39 7.40 -9.71
CA TYR A 41 -8.19 5.97 -9.60
C TYR A 41 -8.63 5.42 -8.24
N ARG A 42 -8.34 6.13 -7.13
CA ARG A 42 -8.84 5.75 -5.81
C ARG A 42 -10.37 5.68 -5.76
N ALA A 43 -11.06 6.65 -6.35
CA ALA A 43 -12.51 6.66 -6.41
C ALA A 43 -13.05 5.51 -7.28
N GLU A 44 -12.38 5.19 -8.38
CA GLU A 44 -12.76 4.08 -9.28
C GLU A 44 -12.60 2.70 -8.61
N VAL A 45 -11.54 2.49 -7.82
CA VAL A 45 -11.26 1.18 -7.20
C VAL A 45 -11.69 1.05 -5.74
N GLY A 46 -12.01 2.17 -5.08
CA GLY A 46 -12.45 2.20 -3.67
C GLY A 46 -11.36 1.82 -2.68
N ARG A 47 -10.08 2.09 -2.98
CA ARG A 47 -8.93 1.74 -2.14
C ARG A 47 -7.99 2.92 -1.94
N MET A 48 -7.14 2.85 -0.92
CA MET A 48 -6.13 3.86 -0.64
C MET A 48 -4.87 3.20 -0.07
N LEU A 49 -3.80 3.99 0.07
CA LEU A 49 -2.62 3.58 0.83
C LEU A 49 -2.56 4.39 2.12
N LEU A 50 -2.25 3.70 3.22
CA LEU A 50 -1.91 4.29 4.50
C LEU A 50 -0.43 4.01 4.78
N VAL A 51 0.33 5.06 5.08
CA VAL A 51 1.78 5.00 5.28
C VAL A 51 2.08 5.36 6.73
N GLY A 52 2.85 4.51 7.42
CA GLY A 52 3.27 4.77 8.79
C GLY A 52 2.39 4.09 9.84
N SER A 53 3.05 3.48 10.81
CA SER A 53 2.41 2.63 11.81
C SER A 53 1.55 3.40 12.81
N GLU A 54 1.87 4.66 13.08
CA GLU A 54 1.07 5.53 13.95
C GLU A 54 -0.30 5.83 13.33
N LEU A 55 -0.32 6.27 12.06
CA LEU A 55 -1.56 6.49 11.32
C LEU A 55 -2.40 5.20 11.20
N MET A 56 -1.74 4.04 11.06
CA MET A 56 -2.43 2.74 11.08
C MET A 56 -3.05 2.42 12.45
N ALA A 57 -2.37 2.77 13.55
CA ALA A 57 -2.91 2.61 14.90
C ALA A 57 -4.09 3.55 15.15
N GLU A 58 -4.01 4.80 14.68
CA GLU A 58 -5.13 5.76 14.72
C GLU A 58 -6.34 5.25 13.91
N ALA A 59 -6.10 4.76 12.69
CA ALA A 59 -7.13 4.20 11.82
C ALA A 59 -7.76 2.92 12.37
N ALA A 60 -7.01 2.15 13.16
CA ALA A 60 -7.55 0.99 13.87
C ALA A 60 -8.51 1.38 15.01
N GLY A 61 -8.47 2.64 15.46
CA GLY A 61 -9.33 3.20 16.49
C GLY A 61 -8.80 3.01 17.92
N SER A 62 -9.29 3.83 18.84
CA SER A 62 -8.98 3.73 20.27
C SER A 62 -9.67 2.50 20.86
N ARG A 63 -8.94 1.67 21.62
CA ARG A 63 -9.34 0.39 22.30
C ARG A 63 -8.87 -0.91 21.62
N GLY A 64 -7.68 -0.93 21.03
CA GLY A 64 -7.10 -2.18 20.51
C GLY A 64 -7.86 -2.71 19.30
N GLY A 65 -8.49 -1.82 18.53
CA GLY A 65 -9.09 -2.18 17.26
C GLY A 65 -8.04 -2.68 16.26
N THR A 66 -8.52 -3.28 15.18
CA THR A 66 -7.66 -3.84 14.13
C THR A 66 -7.98 -3.16 12.81
N LEU A 67 -6.96 -2.62 12.15
CA LEU A 67 -7.06 -2.18 10.77
C LEU A 67 -6.97 -3.41 9.86
N CYS A 68 -8.04 -3.71 9.14
CA CYS A 68 -8.06 -4.75 8.12
C CYS A 68 -7.49 -4.19 6.82
N ALA A 69 -6.40 -4.77 6.34
CA ALA A 69 -5.74 -4.39 5.10
C ALA A 69 -5.76 -5.57 4.11
N ARG A 70 -5.69 -5.26 2.82
CA ARG A 70 -5.49 -6.26 1.77
C ARG A 70 -4.04 -6.72 1.76
N VAL A 71 -3.12 -5.75 1.80
CA VAL A 71 -1.67 -6.00 1.79
C VAL A 71 -1.01 -5.08 2.79
N LEU A 72 -0.07 -5.63 3.56
CA LEU A 72 0.86 -4.85 4.37
C LEU A 72 2.28 -5.06 3.84
N PHE A 73 2.87 -3.97 3.35
CA PHE A 73 4.28 -3.91 2.98
C PHE A 73 5.13 -3.52 4.19
N MET A 74 6.18 -4.28 4.45
CA MET A 74 7.13 -4.06 5.53
C MET A 74 8.54 -3.92 4.95
N PRO A 75 9.42 -3.10 5.54
CA PRO A 75 10.80 -3.03 5.08
C PRO A 75 11.51 -4.36 5.39
N GLU A 76 12.50 -4.75 4.59
CA GLU A 76 13.33 -5.93 4.87
C GLU A 76 14.05 -5.82 6.22
N VAL A 77 14.50 -4.61 6.55
CA VAL A 77 15.11 -4.26 7.82
C VAL A 77 14.21 -3.24 8.50
N PRO A 78 13.62 -3.56 9.67
CA PRO A 78 12.77 -2.61 10.39
C PRO A 78 13.53 -1.34 10.76
N THR A 79 13.05 -0.19 10.26
CA THR A 79 13.58 1.15 10.59
C THR A 79 12.65 1.95 11.49
N GLY A 80 11.45 1.42 11.78
CA GLY A 80 10.42 2.10 12.56
C GLY A 80 9.49 1.12 13.29
N PRO A 81 8.46 1.63 13.99
CA PRO A 81 7.56 0.81 14.80
C PRO A 81 6.82 -0.22 13.95
N VAL A 82 6.74 -1.47 14.39
CA VAL A 82 6.00 -2.51 13.67
C VAL A 82 4.49 -2.25 13.77
N PRO A 83 3.73 -2.26 12.66
CA PRO A 83 2.29 -2.00 12.66
C PRO A 83 1.50 -3.23 13.17
N VAL A 84 1.51 -3.42 14.49
CA VAL A 84 0.87 -4.55 15.18
C VAL A 84 -0.65 -4.52 15.15
N SER A 85 -1.25 -3.35 14.93
CA SER A 85 -2.70 -3.16 14.81
C SER A 85 -3.26 -3.56 13.44
N VAL A 86 -2.42 -4.03 12.50
CA VAL A 86 -2.83 -4.32 11.13
C VAL A 86 -2.96 -5.83 10.89
N ARG A 87 -4.17 -6.27 10.54
CA ARG A 87 -4.45 -7.60 10.01
C ARG A 87 -4.53 -7.52 8.49
N ALA A 88 -3.56 -8.09 7.80
CA ALA A 88 -3.49 -8.07 6.34
C ALA A 88 -3.73 -9.46 5.73
N SER A 89 -4.43 -9.53 4.60
CA SER A 89 -4.58 -10.78 3.84
C SER A 89 -3.26 -11.26 3.24
N ALA A 90 -2.35 -10.34 2.90
CA ALA A 90 -0.98 -10.64 2.50
C ALA A 90 0.00 -9.72 3.25
N ARG A 91 1.14 -10.27 3.67
CA ARG A 91 2.25 -9.52 4.26
C ARG A 91 3.45 -9.70 3.36
N VAL A 92 4.06 -8.61 2.93
CA VAL A 92 5.12 -8.63 1.93
C VAL A 92 6.29 -7.79 2.42
N THR A 93 7.48 -8.36 2.43
CA THR A 93 8.73 -7.61 2.65
C THR A 93 9.15 -6.92 1.36
N VAL A 94 9.64 -5.69 1.46
CA VAL A 94 10.02 -4.90 0.29
C VAL A 94 11.40 -4.27 0.45
N SER A 95 12.13 -4.19 -0.66
CA SER A 95 13.40 -3.45 -0.69
C SER A 95 13.19 -1.97 -0.41
N ASP A 96 14.24 -1.29 0.05
CA ASP A 96 14.25 0.16 0.27
C ASP A 96 13.76 0.96 -0.96
N SER A 97 14.22 0.58 -2.15
CA SER A 97 13.80 1.19 -3.42
C SER A 97 12.29 1.06 -3.68
N VAL A 98 11.70 -0.08 -3.32
CA VAL A 98 10.25 -0.31 -3.43
C VAL A 98 9.51 0.45 -2.34
N MET A 99 10.03 0.47 -1.11
CA MET A 99 9.43 1.23 -0.01
C MET A 99 9.37 2.72 -0.33
N LYS A 100 10.49 3.34 -0.75
CA LYS A 100 10.53 4.74 -1.23
C LYS A 100 9.54 4.98 -2.34
N ARG A 101 9.43 4.02 -3.27
CA ARG A 101 8.46 4.11 -4.36
C ARG A 101 7.02 4.07 -3.86
N LEU A 102 6.68 3.26 -2.87
CA LEU A 102 5.35 3.14 -2.25
C LEU A 102 4.97 4.35 -1.40
N THR A 103 5.90 4.92 -0.64
CA THR A 103 5.66 6.10 0.21
C THR A 103 5.70 7.40 -0.58
N GLY A 104 6.58 7.50 -1.57
CA GLY A 104 6.85 8.75 -2.30
C GLY A 104 7.79 9.68 -1.53
N LEU A 105 8.49 9.14 -0.54
CA LEU A 105 9.49 9.84 0.26
C LEU A 105 10.90 9.57 -0.27
N GLU A 106 11.79 10.55 -0.11
CA GLU A 106 13.22 10.40 -0.42
C GLU A 106 13.94 9.51 0.60
N SER A 107 13.48 9.49 1.85
CA SER A 107 13.90 8.55 2.90
C SER A 107 12.70 7.82 3.50
N VAL A 108 12.92 6.57 3.93
CA VAL A 108 11.93 5.72 4.60
C VAL A 108 12.36 5.34 6.02
N ASP A 109 13.29 6.11 6.59
CA ASP A 109 13.65 6.00 8.01
C ASP A 109 12.40 6.23 8.87
N GLY A 110 12.18 5.37 9.87
CA GLY A 110 10.99 5.42 10.72
C GLY A 110 9.70 4.88 10.08
N VAL A 111 9.70 4.53 8.78
CA VAL A 111 8.52 3.95 8.13
C VAL A 111 8.42 2.46 8.45
N GLY A 112 7.59 2.14 9.44
CA GLY A 112 7.35 0.74 9.85
C GLY A 112 6.52 -0.10 8.88
N GLY A 113 5.74 0.53 7.99
CA GLY A 113 4.99 -0.17 6.95
C GLY A 113 4.07 0.71 6.11
N VAL A 114 3.55 0.10 5.04
CA VAL A 114 2.55 0.68 4.13
C VAL A 114 1.42 -0.32 3.95
N ALA A 115 0.18 0.08 4.18
CA ALA A 115 -1.00 -0.76 4.07
C ALA A 115 -1.90 -0.29 2.92
N GLU A 116 -2.45 -1.23 2.17
CA GLU A 116 -3.58 -1.03 1.23
C GLU A 116 -4.89 -1.52 1.84
#